data_AF-A0A2E8AXJ6-F1
#
_entry.id   AF-A0A2E8AXJ6-F1
#
_cell.length_a   1.000
_cell.length_b   1.000
_cell.length_c   1.000
_cell.angle_alpha   90.00
_cell.angle_beta   90.00
_cell.angle_gamma   90.00
#
_symmetry.space_group_name_H-M   'P 1'
#
loop_
_entity.id
_entity.type
_entity.pdbx_description
1 polymer ?
#
loop_
_entity_poly.entity_id
_entity_poly.type
_entity_poly.pdbx_seq_one_letter_code
_entity_poly.pdbx_strand_id
1 'polypeptide(L)'
;MSTDSVAVEIGFVPLPRTETGIGHEFWQEVDETHFAPQLRQRLHSNGIRCAVAGLQLPTAVRQHLDATQTKASENSEAMEFEKDFHHFPWRRKHVRTGWRTEVVTSKHYEKLAVLASHEGLVEGVTKENAQCLFELKTFPLGDGRVRIELTPEIHHGPPRNDWKGDSGMWQFHVSRKRLRFDELRVEAVLSPGESVLLGCTPTVRGLGMLCFVDPDRSLNSSHTLLVIRLSQTQRDDRFVSMLARENF
;
A
#
# COMPACT_ATOMS: atom_id res chain seq x y z
N MET A 1 2.35 -2.16 -25.68
CA MET A 1 2.14 -2.23 -24.21
C MET A 1 0.68 -2.52 -23.96
N SER A 2 0.31 -3.32 -22.95
CA SER A 2 -1.10 -3.71 -22.75
C SER A 2 -1.94 -2.52 -22.29
N THR A 3 -3.04 -2.26 -23.01
CA THR A 3 -4.02 -1.18 -22.81
C THR A 3 -4.65 -1.15 -21.40
N ASP A 4 -4.54 -2.24 -20.64
CA ASP A 4 -5.17 -2.39 -19.32
C ASP A 4 -4.20 -2.15 -18.14
N SER A 5 -3.11 -1.40 -18.35
CA SER A 5 -2.13 -1.12 -17.29
C SER A 5 -2.29 0.29 -16.68
N VAL A 6 -2.24 0.35 -15.35
CA VAL A 6 -2.24 1.57 -14.55
C VAL A 6 -0.84 1.80 -14.00
N ALA A 7 -0.30 3.00 -14.17
CA ALA A 7 0.95 3.39 -13.54
C ALA A 7 0.68 3.97 -12.15
N VAL A 8 1.16 3.29 -11.12
CA VAL A 8 1.12 3.75 -9.73
C VAL A 8 2.54 3.99 -9.22
N GLU A 9 2.69 4.98 -8.36
CA GLU A 9 3.89 5.19 -7.57
C GLU A 9 3.66 4.67 -6.15
N ILE A 10 4.59 3.87 -5.65
CA ILE A 10 4.53 3.26 -4.34
C ILE A 10 5.73 3.76 -3.54
N GLY A 11 5.46 4.34 -2.38
CA GLY A 11 6.47 4.91 -1.49
C GLY A 11 6.24 4.57 -0.03
N PHE A 12 7.34 4.51 0.71
CA PHE A 12 7.34 4.33 2.16
C PHE A 12 7.99 5.56 2.79
N VAL A 13 7.27 6.20 3.70
CA VAL A 13 7.70 7.46 4.32
C VAL A 13 7.84 7.25 5.81
N PRO A 14 9.06 7.28 6.37
CA PRO A 14 9.25 7.24 7.81
C PRO A 14 8.54 8.42 8.46
N LEU A 15 7.68 8.14 9.44
CA LEU A 15 6.98 9.16 10.23
C LEU A 15 7.73 9.37 11.56
N PRO A 16 8.20 10.60 11.83
CA PRO A 16 8.76 10.92 13.13
C PRO A 16 7.66 10.87 14.20
N ARG A 17 8.05 10.42 15.39
CA ARG A 17 7.20 10.52 16.58
C ARG A 17 7.44 11.88 17.23
N THR A 18 6.43 12.74 17.20
CA THR A 18 6.45 14.05 17.88
C THR A 18 5.68 13.99 19.21
N GLU A 19 5.73 15.08 19.99
CA GLU A 19 4.93 15.23 21.22
C GLU A 19 3.42 15.15 20.96
N THR A 20 2.98 15.61 19.79
CA THR A 20 1.57 15.58 19.33
C THR A 20 1.12 14.21 18.82
N GLY A 21 2.04 13.25 18.74
CA GLY A 21 1.78 11.89 18.27
C GLY A 21 2.28 11.62 16.86
N ILE A 22 2.24 10.35 16.45
CA ILE A 22 2.84 9.90 15.18
C ILE A 22 2.14 10.53 13.99
N GLY A 23 2.87 11.33 13.21
CA GLY A 23 2.37 11.95 11.97
C GLY A 23 1.15 12.85 12.17
N HIS A 24 0.95 13.44 13.35
CA HIS A 24 -0.26 14.22 13.66
C HIS A 24 -0.50 15.35 12.65
N GLU A 25 0.53 16.16 12.36
CA GLU A 25 0.46 17.27 11.38
C GLU A 25 0.03 16.78 9.99
N PHE A 26 0.61 15.65 9.56
CA PHE A 26 0.27 15.03 8.28
C PHE A 26 -1.21 14.63 8.20
N TRP A 27 -1.74 14.00 9.25
CA TRP A 27 -3.12 13.51 9.26
C TRP A 27 -4.17 14.63 9.29
N GLN A 28 -3.77 15.89 9.55
CA GLN A 28 -4.67 17.06 9.47
C GLN A 28 -4.83 17.61 8.04
N GLU A 29 -3.90 17.29 7.13
CA GLU A 29 -3.88 17.81 5.75
C GLU A 29 -4.54 16.85 4.74
N VAL A 30 -5.04 15.70 5.19
CA VAL A 30 -5.54 14.62 4.33
C VAL A 30 -6.98 14.27 4.66
N ASP A 31 -7.71 13.76 3.67
CA ASP A 31 -9.13 13.43 3.82
C ASP A 31 -9.33 11.98 4.26
N GLU A 32 -9.52 11.77 5.57
CA GLU A 32 -9.98 10.48 6.09
C GLU A 32 -11.48 10.26 5.79
N THR A 33 -12.28 11.32 5.63
CA THR A 33 -13.75 11.22 5.45
C THR A 33 -14.17 10.63 4.10
N HIS A 34 -13.24 10.54 3.14
CA HIS A 34 -13.40 9.77 1.92
C HIS A 34 -13.89 8.33 2.18
N PHE A 35 -13.48 7.73 3.30
CA PHE A 35 -13.89 6.38 3.68
C PHE A 35 -15.10 6.38 4.63
N ALA A 36 -16.02 5.45 4.36
CA ALA A 36 -17.22 5.26 5.17
C ALA A 36 -16.89 5.10 6.66
N PRO A 37 -17.68 5.70 7.58
CA PRO A 37 -17.41 5.65 9.02
C PRO A 37 -17.19 4.24 9.57
N GLN A 38 -17.94 3.25 9.07
CA GLN A 38 -17.85 1.86 9.49
C GLN A 38 -16.50 1.23 9.09
N LEU A 39 -15.99 1.52 7.89
CA LEU A 39 -14.67 1.07 7.47
C LEU A 39 -13.58 1.73 8.32
N ARG A 40 -13.67 3.04 8.54
CA ARG A 40 -12.72 3.75 9.40
C ARG A 40 -12.68 3.20 10.82
N GLN A 41 -13.84 2.91 11.41
CA GLN A 41 -13.92 2.30 12.73
C GLN A 41 -13.24 0.92 12.77
N ARG A 42 -13.49 0.07 11.76
CA ARG A 42 -12.84 -1.24 11.64
C ARG A 42 -11.32 -1.12 11.47
N LEU A 43 -10.85 -0.25 10.59
CA LEU A 43 -9.41 0.04 10.42
C LEU A 43 -8.80 0.53 11.74
N HIS A 44 -9.43 1.51 12.39
CA HIS A 44 -8.95 2.08 13.65
C HIS A 44 -8.93 1.05 14.80
N SER A 45 -9.91 0.12 14.85
CA SER A 45 -9.92 -0.99 15.80
C SER A 45 -8.73 -1.96 15.60
N ASN A 46 -8.26 -2.07 14.35
CA ASN A 46 -7.07 -2.83 13.96
C ASN A 46 -5.78 -2.00 13.94
N GLY A 47 -5.84 -0.75 14.40
CA GLY A 47 -4.69 0.15 14.51
C GLY A 47 -4.24 0.79 13.19
N ILE A 48 -5.04 0.70 12.12
CA ILE A 48 -4.74 1.26 10.80
C ILE A 48 -5.50 2.58 10.62
N ARG A 49 -4.84 3.58 10.03
CA ARG A 49 -5.46 4.79 9.48
C ARG A 49 -5.33 4.80 7.98
N CYS A 50 -6.32 5.40 7.32
CA CYS A 50 -6.31 5.56 5.87
C CYS A 50 -6.95 6.88 5.47
N ALA A 51 -6.33 7.57 4.52
CA ALA A 51 -6.83 8.83 3.96
C ALA A 51 -6.54 8.92 2.46
N VAL A 52 -7.24 9.83 1.80
CA VAL A 52 -6.90 10.28 0.45
C VAL A 52 -6.22 11.64 0.54
N ALA A 53 -5.08 11.79 -0.13
CA ALA A 53 -4.49 13.09 -0.42
C ALA A 53 -4.85 13.50 -1.84
N GLY A 54 -5.14 14.79 -2.02
CA GLY A 54 -5.39 15.37 -3.34
C GLY A 54 -4.13 15.45 -4.21
N LEU A 55 -4.17 16.34 -5.21
CA LEU A 55 -3.10 16.49 -6.20
C LEU A 55 -1.71 16.76 -5.61
N GLN A 56 -1.67 17.46 -4.48
CA GLN A 56 -0.42 17.75 -3.76
C GLN A 56 -0.37 16.88 -2.51
N LEU A 57 0.73 16.14 -2.35
CA LEU A 57 1.03 15.47 -1.09
C LEU A 57 1.32 16.53 -0.01
N PRO A 58 0.93 16.27 1.26
CA PRO A 58 1.31 17.11 2.39
C PRO A 58 2.81 17.42 2.39
N THR A 59 3.17 18.64 2.78
CA THR A 59 4.56 19.14 2.64
C THR A 59 5.55 18.27 3.42
N ALA A 60 5.17 17.85 4.63
CA ALA A 60 5.98 16.94 5.44
C ALA A 60 6.27 15.62 4.71
N VAL A 61 5.27 15.02 4.04
CA VAL A 61 5.43 13.76 3.30
C VAL A 61 6.40 13.93 2.13
N ARG A 62 6.26 15.04 1.38
CA ARG A 62 7.17 15.36 0.26
C ARG A 62 8.62 15.50 0.74
N GLN A 63 8.84 16.28 1.79
CA GLN A 63 10.18 16.47 2.35
C GLN A 63 10.82 15.16 2.82
N HIS A 64 10.06 14.29 3.49
CA HIS A 64 10.55 12.98 3.90
C HIS A 64 10.83 12.04 2.73
N LEU A 65 10.01 12.10 1.67
CA LEU A 65 10.24 11.35 0.42
C LEU A 65 11.52 11.80 -0.28
N ASP A 66 11.71 13.10 -0.44
CA ASP A 66 12.88 13.67 -1.11
C ASP A 66 14.16 13.34 -0.33
N ALA A 67 14.14 13.50 1.00
CA ALA A 67 15.27 13.14 1.86
C ALA A 67 15.63 11.65 1.80
N THR A 68 14.63 10.77 1.64
CA THR A 68 14.84 9.32 1.50
C THR A 68 15.44 8.99 0.13
N GLN A 69 15.01 9.66 -0.94
CA GLN A 69 15.55 9.48 -2.29
C GLN A 69 16.99 9.97 -2.43
N THR A 70 17.34 11.12 -1.82
CA THR A 70 18.71 11.64 -1.82
C THR A 70 19.67 10.65 -1.16
N LYS A 71 19.32 10.15 0.03
CA LYS A 71 20.12 9.15 0.76
C LYS A 71 20.31 7.84 -0.03
N ALA A 72 19.26 7.40 -0.73
CA ALA A 72 19.33 6.19 -1.56
C ALA A 72 20.26 6.37 -2.79
N SER A 73 20.37 7.59 -3.31
CA SER A 73 21.23 7.90 -4.48
C SER A 73 22.71 8.03 -4.10
N GLU A 74 23.01 8.53 -2.90
CA GLU A 74 24.38 8.71 -2.41
C GLU A 74 25.08 7.39 -2.02
N ASN A 75 24.34 6.37 -1.58
CA ASN A 75 24.87 5.07 -1.14
C ASN A 75 24.97 4.00 -2.25
N SER A 76 25.13 4.42 -3.50
CA SER A 76 25.01 3.56 -4.70
C SER A 76 26.00 2.36 -4.78
N GLU A 77 27.07 2.33 -3.97
CA GLU A 77 28.07 1.26 -3.98
C GLU A 77 27.86 0.16 -2.93
N ALA A 78 26.89 0.30 -2.02
CA ALA A 78 26.59 -0.67 -0.95
C ALA A 78 25.22 -1.33 -1.08
N MET A 79 24.71 -1.51 -2.30
CA MET A 79 23.42 -2.18 -2.54
C MET A 79 23.56 -3.72 -2.54
N GLU A 80 24.32 -4.25 -1.58
CA GLU A 80 24.33 -5.66 -1.25
C GLU A 80 23.15 -5.95 -0.32
N PHE A 81 21.95 -6.16 -0.89
CA PHE A 81 20.79 -6.81 -0.23
C PHE A 81 20.62 -6.55 1.28
N GLU A 82 20.81 -5.31 1.76
CA GLU A 82 20.45 -5.00 3.13
C GLU A 82 18.93 -5.18 3.22
N LYS A 83 18.53 -6.04 4.15
CA LYS A 83 17.18 -6.56 4.41
C LYS A 83 16.25 -5.47 4.97
N ASP A 84 16.35 -4.26 4.44
CA ASP A 84 15.70 -3.07 4.94
C ASP A 84 14.44 -2.78 4.10
N PHE A 85 13.37 -3.47 4.50
CA PHE A 85 12.04 -3.44 3.88
C PHE A 85 11.41 -2.04 3.75
N HIS A 86 11.90 -1.06 4.52
CA HIS A 86 11.39 0.31 4.55
C HIS A 86 12.32 1.34 3.84
N HIS A 87 13.40 0.90 3.21
CA HIS A 87 14.26 1.74 2.35
C HIS A 87 13.94 1.60 0.86
N PHE A 88 12.77 1.04 0.52
CA PHE A 88 12.37 0.97 -0.89
C PHE A 88 12.17 2.39 -1.43
N PRO A 89 12.96 2.81 -2.45
CA PRO A 89 12.80 4.12 -3.05
C PRO A 89 11.40 4.23 -3.66
N TRP A 90 10.91 5.46 -3.80
CA TRP A 90 9.68 5.75 -4.55
C TRP A 90 9.72 5.05 -5.92
N ARG A 91 8.92 4.00 -6.12
CA ARG A 91 8.96 3.19 -7.35
C ARG A 91 7.68 3.34 -8.14
N ARG A 92 7.86 3.63 -9.44
CA ARG A 92 6.78 3.51 -10.42
C ARG A 92 6.59 2.04 -10.78
N LYS A 93 5.35 1.55 -10.69
CA LYS A 93 4.94 0.19 -11.03
C LYS A 93 3.75 0.23 -11.98
N HIS A 94 3.81 -0.60 -13.02
CA HIS A 94 2.66 -0.83 -13.90
C HIS A 94 1.85 -2.01 -13.36
N VAL A 95 0.65 -1.71 -12.87
CA VAL A 95 -0.30 -2.70 -12.34
C VAL A 95 -1.36 -2.97 -13.40
N ARG A 96 -1.48 -4.22 -13.83
CA ARG A 96 -2.54 -4.64 -14.76
C ARG A 96 -3.88 -4.66 -14.03
N THR A 97 -4.93 -4.31 -14.77
CA THR A 97 -6.30 -4.23 -14.25
C THR A 97 -6.74 -5.55 -13.61
N GLY A 98 -7.16 -5.51 -12.35
CA GLY A 98 -7.59 -6.69 -11.58
C GLY A 98 -6.47 -7.65 -11.17
N TRP A 99 -5.24 -7.46 -11.65
CA TRP A 99 -4.11 -8.32 -11.30
C TRP A 99 -3.63 -8.00 -9.88
N ARG A 100 -3.35 -9.07 -9.14
CA ARG A 100 -2.78 -8.99 -7.81
C ARG A 100 -1.36 -8.44 -7.88
N THR A 101 -1.12 -7.35 -7.16
CA THR A 101 0.21 -6.82 -6.89
C THR A 101 0.46 -6.82 -5.39
N GLU A 102 1.58 -7.38 -4.96
CA GLU A 102 1.95 -7.39 -3.54
C GLU A 102 2.78 -6.15 -3.20
N VAL A 103 2.41 -5.51 -2.09
CA VAL A 103 3.11 -4.38 -1.48
C VAL A 103 3.53 -4.81 -0.08
N VAL A 104 4.78 -5.25 0.06
CA VAL A 104 5.32 -5.69 1.36
C VAL A 104 5.53 -4.49 2.26
N THR A 105 4.97 -4.50 3.47
CA THR A 105 5.01 -3.34 4.37
C THR A 105 5.74 -3.60 5.68
N SER A 106 6.10 -4.84 5.98
CA SER A 106 6.88 -5.17 7.19
C SER A 106 8.12 -5.98 6.85
N LYS A 107 9.02 -6.07 7.83
CA LYS A 107 10.06 -7.10 7.81
C LYS A 107 9.49 -8.51 7.95
N HIS A 108 10.38 -9.48 7.76
CA HIS A 108 10.08 -10.88 8.04
C HIS A 108 10.20 -11.17 9.54
N TYR A 109 9.24 -11.91 10.08
CA TYR A 109 9.21 -12.36 11.47
C TYR A 109 9.27 -13.87 11.52
N GLU A 110 10.19 -14.44 12.31
CA GLU A 110 10.22 -15.89 12.56
C GLU A 110 8.93 -16.36 13.25
N LYS A 111 8.39 -15.53 14.15
CA LYS A 111 7.12 -15.76 14.84
C LYS A 111 6.40 -14.44 15.06
N LEU A 112 5.12 -14.39 14.67
CA LEU A 112 4.30 -13.18 14.68
C LEU A 112 2.97 -13.46 15.39
N ALA A 113 2.70 -12.73 16.47
CA ALA A 113 1.40 -12.72 17.11
C ALA A 113 0.48 -11.74 16.36
N VAL A 114 -0.52 -12.29 15.68
CA VAL A 114 -1.52 -11.51 14.92
C VAL A 114 -2.71 -11.28 15.83
N LEU A 115 -2.98 -10.02 16.13
CA LEU A 115 -4.17 -9.57 16.85
C LEU A 115 -5.03 -8.77 15.87
N ALA A 116 -6.22 -9.28 15.56
CA ALA A 116 -7.17 -8.61 14.68
C ALA A 116 -8.51 -8.44 15.40
N SER A 117 -9.13 -7.27 15.23
CA SER A 117 -10.45 -6.97 15.76
C SER A 117 -11.50 -7.20 14.69
N HIS A 118 -12.42 -8.13 14.94
CA HIS A 118 -13.57 -8.45 14.09
C HIS A 118 -14.85 -8.26 14.90
N GLU A 119 -15.75 -7.38 14.45
CA GLU A 119 -17.02 -7.07 15.13
C GLU A 119 -16.88 -6.73 16.63
N GLY A 120 -15.74 -6.16 17.02
CA GLY A 120 -15.44 -5.79 18.41
C GLY A 120 -14.82 -6.91 19.26
N LEU A 121 -14.70 -8.12 18.72
CA LEU A 121 -13.97 -9.23 19.31
C LEU A 121 -12.52 -9.23 18.81
N VAL A 122 -11.57 -9.41 19.72
CA VAL A 122 -10.16 -9.53 19.36
C VAL A 122 -9.80 -11.00 19.22
N GLU A 123 -9.44 -11.40 18.00
CA GLU A 123 -8.92 -12.73 17.71
C GLU A 123 -7.40 -12.69 17.65
N GLY A 124 -6.78 -13.68 18.32
CA GLY A 124 -5.34 -13.84 18.38
C GLY A 124 -4.90 -15.14 17.73
N VAL A 125 -3.98 -15.05 16.77
CA VAL A 125 -3.32 -16.23 16.19
C VAL A 125 -1.83 -15.99 16.04
N THR A 126 -1.03 -16.99 16.41
CA THR A 126 0.41 -16.94 16.15
C THR A 126 0.74 -17.62 14.84
N LYS A 127 1.54 -16.95 14.01
CA LYS A 127 2.03 -17.46 12.73
C LYS A 127 3.55 -17.52 12.73
N GLU A 128 4.10 -18.56 12.13
CA GLU A 128 5.55 -18.71 11.94
C GLU A 128 5.95 -18.27 10.53
N ASN A 129 7.16 -17.75 10.40
CA ASN A 129 7.74 -17.26 9.15
C ASN A 129 6.80 -16.29 8.44
N ALA A 130 6.38 -15.24 9.14
CA ALA A 130 5.30 -14.35 8.75
C ALA A 130 5.78 -12.97 8.30
N GLN A 131 4.97 -12.30 7.47
CA GLN A 131 5.21 -10.95 6.98
C GLN A 131 3.88 -10.26 6.64
N CYS A 132 3.75 -8.97 6.97
CA CYS A 132 2.61 -8.15 6.56
C CYS A 132 2.84 -7.56 5.16
N LEU A 133 1.78 -7.57 4.36
CA LEU A 133 1.71 -6.91 3.06
C LEU A 133 0.29 -6.43 2.75
N PHE A 134 0.17 -5.66 1.68
CA PHE A 134 -1.11 -5.33 1.07
C PHE A 134 -1.21 -5.94 -0.32
N GLU A 135 -2.36 -6.57 -0.61
CA GLU A 135 -2.79 -6.81 -1.98
C GLU A 135 -3.28 -5.49 -2.58
N LEU A 136 -2.61 -5.03 -3.63
CA LEU A 136 -3.01 -3.93 -4.49
C LEU A 136 -3.65 -4.47 -5.77
N LYS A 137 -4.85 -3.97 -6.10
CA LYS A 137 -5.49 -4.13 -7.41
C LYS A 137 -5.94 -2.77 -7.94
N THR A 138 -5.95 -2.63 -9.26
CA THR A 138 -6.39 -1.41 -9.94
C THR A 138 -7.49 -1.72 -10.94
N PHE A 139 -8.42 -0.79 -11.10
CA PHE A 139 -9.54 -0.89 -12.03
C PHE A 139 -9.79 0.47 -12.69
N PRO A 140 -9.27 0.72 -13.91
CA PRO A 140 -9.57 1.94 -14.67
C PRO A 140 -11.07 2.11 -14.90
N LEU A 141 -11.58 3.34 -14.74
CA LEU A 141 -13.00 3.64 -14.89
C LEU A 141 -13.38 4.22 -16.27
N GLY A 142 -12.39 4.52 -17.12
CA GLY A 142 -12.58 5.06 -18.47
C GLY A 142 -12.47 6.58 -18.57
N ASP A 143 -12.77 7.31 -17.49
CA ASP A 143 -12.69 8.77 -17.44
C ASP A 143 -11.33 9.31 -16.94
N GLY A 144 -10.30 8.47 -16.97
CA GLY A 144 -8.97 8.74 -16.41
C GLY A 144 -8.84 8.44 -14.91
N ARG A 145 -9.95 8.17 -14.21
CA ARG A 145 -9.89 7.74 -12.81
C ARG A 145 -9.65 6.23 -12.70
N VAL A 146 -9.13 5.82 -11.55
CA VAL A 146 -8.88 4.42 -11.21
C VAL A 146 -9.45 4.12 -9.85
N ARG A 147 -10.23 3.04 -9.76
CA ARG A 147 -10.55 2.44 -8.47
C ARG A 147 -9.37 1.57 -8.03
N ILE A 148 -8.81 1.88 -6.88
CA ILE A 148 -7.76 1.11 -6.22
C ILE A 148 -8.38 0.31 -5.09
N GLU A 149 -8.00 -0.97 -4.99
CA GLU A 149 -8.30 -1.81 -3.83
C GLU A 149 -7.00 -2.17 -3.11
N LEU A 150 -6.97 -1.98 -1.80
CA LEU A 150 -5.88 -2.37 -0.90
C LEU A 150 -6.42 -3.25 0.21
N THR A 151 -5.99 -4.51 0.25
CA THR A 151 -6.40 -5.46 1.31
C THR A 151 -5.19 -5.90 2.12
N PRO A 152 -5.19 -5.71 3.46
CA PRO A 152 -4.11 -6.20 4.29
C PRO A 152 -4.09 -7.73 4.31
N GLU A 153 -2.90 -8.30 4.27
CA GLU A 153 -2.66 -9.74 4.38
C GLU A 153 -1.43 -10.05 5.23
N ILE A 154 -1.44 -11.22 5.86
CA ILE A 154 -0.26 -11.80 6.52
C ILE A 154 0.09 -13.09 5.81
N HIS A 155 1.24 -13.07 5.14
CA HIS A 155 1.82 -14.23 4.50
C HIS A 155 2.64 -14.99 5.52
N HIS A 156 2.51 -16.31 5.59
CA HIS A 156 3.16 -17.11 6.61
C HIS A 156 3.49 -18.55 6.17
N GLY A 157 4.40 -19.18 6.89
CA GLY A 157 4.88 -20.52 6.63
C GLY A 157 5.86 -20.63 5.45
N PRO A 158 6.26 -21.85 5.10
CA PRO A 158 7.23 -22.07 4.03
C PRO A 158 6.65 -21.69 2.65
N PRO A 159 7.51 -21.25 1.71
CA PRO A 159 7.11 -21.09 0.31
C PRO A 159 6.57 -22.43 -0.24
N ARG A 160 5.46 -22.34 -0.97
CA ARG A 160 4.84 -23.43 -1.72
C ARG A 160 4.95 -23.11 -3.19
N ASN A 161 5.26 -24.12 -4.00
CA ASN A 161 5.29 -23.99 -5.44
C ASN A 161 3.87 -24.23 -5.96
N ASP A 162 3.18 -23.17 -6.35
CA ASP A 162 1.88 -23.26 -6.98
C ASP A 162 2.04 -23.15 -8.50
N TRP A 163 1.40 -24.08 -9.20
CA TRP A 163 1.30 -24.04 -10.66
C TRP A 163 0.00 -23.34 -11.02
N LYS A 164 0.09 -22.11 -11.57
CA LYS A 164 -1.06 -21.44 -12.19
C LYS A 164 -0.89 -21.50 -13.70
N GLY A 165 -1.82 -22.18 -14.36
CA GLY A 165 -1.97 -22.13 -15.81
C GLY A 165 -2.91 -20.99 -16.17
N ASP A 166 -2.41 -20.03 -16.94
CA ASP A 166 -3.26 -19.10 -17.68
C ASP A 166 -2.87 -19.18 -19.17
N SER A 167 -3.84 -19.43 -20.04
CA SER A 167 -3.66 -19.46 -21.50
C SER A 167 -2.50 -20.33 -22.03
N GLY A 168 -2.33 -21.55 -21.50
CA GLY A 168 -1.40 -22.55 -22.05
C GLY A 168 0.07 -22.39 -21.64
N MET A 169 0.42 -21.38 -20.85
CA MET A 169 1.74 -21.26 -20.22
C MET A 169 1.66 -21.58 -18.74
N TRP A 170 2.47 -22.54 -18.30
CA TRP A 170 2.69 -22.83 -16.88
C TRP A 170 3.61 -21.77 -16.29
N GLN A 171 3.08 -20.93 -15.40
CA GLN A 171 3.91 -20.02 -14.63
C GLN A 171 4.16 -20.61 -13.25
N PHE A 172 5.43 -20.80 -12.93
CA PHE A 172 5.86 -21.19 -11.60
C PHE A 172 5.65 -20.02 -10.65
N HIS A 173 4.73 -20.15 -9.70
CA HIS A 173 4.48 -19.11 -8.71
C HIS A 173 4.83 -19.65 -7.33
N VAL A 174 5.84 -19.06 -6.68
CA VAL A 174 6.08 -19.33 -5.27
C VAL A 174 5.04 -18.54 -4.47
N SER A 175 4.20 -19.23 -3.69
CA SER A 175 3.17 -18.62 -2.85
C SER A 175 3.40 -19.03 -1.39
N ARG A 176 2.82 -18.28 -0.43
CA ARG A 176 2.76 -18.69 0.98
C ARG A 176 1.30 -18.78 1.41
N LYS A 177 1.03 -19.45 2.53
CA LYS A 177 -0.29 -19.35 3.15
C LYS A 177 -0.54 -17.90 3.53
N ARG A 178 -1.78 -17.43 3.38
CA ARG A 178 -2.16 -16.05 3.69
C ARG A 178 -3.36 -15.99 4.63
N LEU A 179 -3.28 -15.14 5.63
CA LEU A 179 -4.46 -14.57 6.29
C LEU A 179 -4.82 -13.30 5.54
N ARG A 180 -6.08 -13.15 5.16
CA ARG A 180 -6.58 -12.00 4.41
C ARG A 180 -7.70 -11.35 5.21
N PHE A 181 -7.66 -10.04 5.34
CA PHE A 181 -8.61 -9.25 6.13
C PHE A 181 -9.50 -8.44 5.18
N ASP A 182 -10.43 -9.12 4.51
CA ASP A 182 -11.30 -8.52 3.49
C ASP A 182 -12.22 -7.42 4.04
N GLU A 183 -12.60 -7.52 5.31
CA GLU A 183 -13.36 -6.51 6.04
C GLU A 183 -12.61 -5.19 6.25
N LEU A 184 -11.28 -5.21 6.10
CA LEU A 184 -10.40 -4.05 6.17
C LEU A 184 -9.97 -3.54 4.78
N ARG A 185 -10.59 -4.05 3.72
CA ARG A 185 -10.31 -3.58 2.36
C ARG A 185 -10.60 -2.10 2.24
N VAL A 186 -9.59 -1.37 1.80
CA VAL A 186 -9.67 0.03 1.42
C VAL A 186 -9.96 0.10 -0.07
N GLU A 187 -11.05 0.77 -0.43
CA GLU A 187 -11.38 1.06 -1.83
C GLU A 187 -11.46 2.58 -2.02
N ALA A 188 -10.70 3.12 -2.97
CA ALA A 188 -10.70 4.54 -3.28
C ALA A 188 -10.70 4.75 -4.79
N VAL A 189 -11.45 5.74 -5.26
CA VAL A 189 -11.39 6.21 -6.65
C VAL A 189 -10.44 7.39 -6.70
N LEU A 190 -9.33 7.24 -7.43
CA LEU A 190 -8.30 8.26 -7.57
C LEU A 190 -8.29 8.84 -8.99
N SER A 191 -8.07 10.14 -9.06
CA SER A 191 -7.67 10.89 -10.24
C SER A 191 -6.13 10.93 -10.35
N PRO A 192 -5.57 11.15 -11.54
CA PRO A 192 -4.12 11.30 -11.69
C PRO A 192 -3.57 12.38 -10.75
N GLY A 193 -2.55 12.02 -9.98
CA GLY A 193 -1.96 12.86 -8.95
C GLY A 193 -2.63 12.76 -7.57
N GLU A 194 -3.72 12.02 -7.39
CA GLU A 194 -4.24 11.71 -6.06
C GLU A 194 -3.55 10.48 -5.47
N SER A 195 -3.56 10.37 -4.13
CA SER A 195 -2.89 9.29 -3.42
C SER A 195 -3.78 8.68 -2.35
N VAL A 196 -3.74 7.35 -2.20
CA VAL A 196 -4.17 6.69 -0.96
C VAL A 196 -2.98 6.57 -0.02
N LEU A 197 -3.23 6.83 1.25
CA LEU A 197 -2.25 6.84 2.32
C LEU A 197 -2.69 5.83 3.39
N LEU A 198 -1.77 4.97 3.85
CA LEU A 198 -2.02 4.07 4.97
C LEU A 198 -0.91 4.17 6.01
N GLY A 199 -1.29 4.16 7.28
CA GLY A 199 -0.34 4.14 8.38
C GLY A 199 -0.99 3.62 9.65
N CYS A 200 -0.30 3.77 10.78
CA CYS A 200 -0.81 3.36 12.08
C CYS A 200 -1.59 4.48 12.80
N THR A 201 -2.45 4.08 13.74
CA THR A 201 -3.07 4.97 14.71
C THR A 201 -2.06 5.50 15.74
N PRO A 202 -2.32 6.65 16.40
CA PRO A 202 -1.44 7.17 17.46
C PRO A 202 -1.22 6.17 18.59
N THR A 203 -2.27 5.43 18.95
CA THR A 203 -2.16 4.25 19.82
C THR A 203 -1.86 3.04 18.95
N VAL A 204 -0.59 2.68 18.85
CA VAL A 204 -0.10 1.57 18.02
C VAL A 204 -0.61 0.24 18.58
N ARG A 205 -1.32 -0.55 17.76
CA ARG A 205 -1.88 -1.86 18.13
C ARG A 205 -2.20 -2.69 16.89
N GLY A 206 -2.48 -3.98 17.11
CA GLY A 206 -3.06 -4.89 16.10
C GLY A 206 -2.28 -4.90 14.79
N LEU A 207 -2.99 -5.04 13.68
CA LEU A 207 -2.40 -5.05 12.34
C LEU A 207 -1.62 -3.77 12.02
N GLY A 208 -2.07 -2.61 12.48
CA GLY A 208 -1.36 -1.35 12.27
C GLY A 208 0.05 -1.36 12.85
N MET A 209 0.24 -1.94 14.03
CA MET A 209 1.57 -2.18 14.61
C MET A 209 2.41 -3.07 13.70
N LEU A 210 1.86 -4.22 13.30
CA LEU A 210 2.60 -5.23 12.55
C LEU A 210 3.01 -4.77 11.14
N CYS A 211 2.18 -3.93 10.52
CA CYS A 211 2.34 -3.53 9.13
C CYS A 211 3.07 -2.20 8.94
N PHE A 212 3.14 -1.36 9.97
CA PHE A 212 3.68 0.01 9.85
C PHE A 212 4.69 0.39 10.93
N VAL A 213 5.03 -0.53 11.84
CA VAL A 213 6.02 -0.27 12.89
C VAL A 213 7.15 -1.28 12.85
N ASP A 214 8.37 -0.78 12.67
CA ASP A 214 9.61 -1.56 12.82
C ASP A 214 10.27 -1.24 14.16
N PRO A 215 10.25 -2.18 15.14
CA PRO A 215 10.81 -1.94 16.46
C PRO A 215 12.34 -1.86 16.48
N ASP A 216 13.02 -2.35 15.43
CA ASP A 216 14.49 -2.36 15.39
C ASP A 216 15.05 -1.01 14.92
N ARG A 217 14.17 -0.11 14.44
CA ARG A 217 14.53 1.24 14.00
C ARG A 217 14.53 2.23 15.16
N SER A 218 15.24 3.34 14.96
CA SER A 218 15.23 4.44 15.92
C SER A 218 13.80 4.99 16.08
N LEU A 219 13.50 5.55 17.26
CA LEU A 219 12.18 6.11 17.60
C LEU A 219 11.62 7.07 16.53
N ASN A 220 12.49 7.80 15.83
CA ASN A 220 12.13 8.78 14.79
C ASN A 220 11.87 8.17 13.40
N SER A 221 12.11 6.87 13.21
CA SER A 221 11.94 6.16 11.93
C SER A 221 11.25 4.80 12.05
N SER A 222 10.81 4.44 13.24
CA SER A 222 10.10 3.19 13.51
C SER A 222 8.72 3.12 12.86
N HIS A 223 8.06 4.26 12.63
CA HIS A 223 6.74 4.29 12.01
C HIS A 223 6.86 4.59 10.52
N THR A 224 6.06 3.92 9.69
CA THR A 224 6.07 4.11 8.24
C THR A 224 4.67 4.41 7.72
N LEU A 225 4.57 5.39 6.83
CA LEU A 225 3.41 5.67 6.01
C LEU A 225 3.61 5.02 4.63
N LEU A 226 2.64 4.21 4.20
CA LEU A 226 2.53 3.73 2.84
C LEU A 226 1.79 4.77 1.99
N VAL A 227 2.39 5.14 0.87
CA VAL A 227 1.82 6.06 -0.12
C VAL A 227 1.63 5.31 -1.44
N ILE A 228 0.40 5.28 -1.94
CA ILE A 228 0.05 4.78 -3.27
C ILE A 228 -0.51 5.95 -4.08
N ARG A 229 0.30 6.51 -4.98
CA ARG A 229 -0.07 7.63 -5.83
C ARG A 229 -0.42 7.16 -7.24
N LEU A 230 -1.54 7.64 -7.78
CA LEU A 230 -1.87 7.39 -9.19
C LEU A 230 -1.05 8.34 -10.07
N SER A 231 -0.14 7.82 -10.89
CA SER A 231 0.64 8.66 -11.80
C SER A 231 -0.10 8.91 -13.11
N GLN A 232 -0.58 7.82 -13.74
CA GLN A 232 -1.17 7.89 -15.07
C GLN A 232 -1.99 6.63 -15.38
N THR A 233 -3.08 6.80 -16.13
CA THR A 233 -3.81 5.74 -16.83
C THR A 233 -3.49 5.77 -18.31
N GLN A 234 -3.34 4.61 -18.97
CA GLN A 234 -3.27 4.60 -20.44
C GLN A 234 -4.64 4.82 -21.10
N ARG A 235 -5.72 4.65 -20.34
CA ARG A 235 -7.08 4.97 -20.77
C ARG A 235 -7.35 6.44 -20.51
N ASP A 236 -7.10 7.25 -21.54
CA ASP A 236 -7.58 8.62 -21.65
C ASP A 236 -8.62 8.63 -22.78
N ASP A 237 -9.89 8.38 -22.43
CA ASP A 237 -10.99 8.36 -23.42
C ASP A 237 -11.22 9.78 -24.04
N ARG A 238 -10.41 10.79 -23.67
CA ARG A 238 -10.40 12.14 -24.25
C ARG A 238 -9.90 12.20 -25.70
N PHE A 239 -9.30 11.13 -26.21
CA PHE A 239 -8.88 11.00 -27.61
C PHE A 239 -9.63 9.92 -28.39
N VAL A 240 -10.86 9.57 -28.01
CA VAL A 240 -11.81 9.02 -29.00
C VAL A 240 -12.35 10.20 -29.83
N SER A 241 -11.45 10.82 -30.60
CA SER A 241 -11.82 11.84 -31.58
C SER A 241 -12.58 11.16 -32.72
N MET A 242 -13.86 11.49 -32.84
CA MET A 242 -14.61 11.59 -34.10
C MET A 242 -14.24 10.60 -35.22
N LEU A 243 -14.53 9.31 -35.05
CA LEU A 243 -14.66 8.38 -36.19
C LEU A 243 -16.06 7.77 -36.32
N ALA A 244 -17.07 8.43 -35.75
CA ALA A 244 -18.48 8.12 -35.96
C ALA A 244 -19.24 9.20 -36.77
N ARG A 245 -18.51 9.97 -37.59
CA ARG A 245 -19.09 10.86 -38.59
C ARG A 245 -18.29 10.77 -39.87
N GLU A 246 -18.48 9.69 -40.58
CA GLU A 246 -18.48 9.59 -42.04
C GLU A 246 -18.47 8.11 -42.38
N ASN A 247 -19.64 7.59 -42.75
CA ASN A 247 -19.81 6.74 -43.93
C ASN A 247 -21.31 6.46 -44.08
N PHE A 248 -21.88 7.19 -45.05
CA PHE A 248 -23.09 6.96 -45.86
C PHE A 248 -24.18 6.03 -45.33
#